data_AF-A0A535GLB7-F1
#
_entry.id   AF-A0A535GLB7-F1
#
_cell.length_a   1.000
_cell.length_b   1.000
_cell.length_c   1.000
_cell.angle_alpha   90.00
_cell.angle_beta   90.00
_cell.angle_gamma   90.00
#
_symmetry.space_group_name_H-M   'P 1'
#
loop_
_entity.id
_entity.type
_entity.pdbx_description
1 polymer ?
#
loop_
_entity_poly.entity_id
_entity_poly.type
_entity_poly.pdbx_seq_one_letter_code
_entity_poly.pdbx_strand_id
1 'polypeptide(L)'
;MLRFYVEVARTAFRRQLIYRWANLAGLLTNIFFGIIFSYVIIALFHARPSVAGFDVRDTLRYTWLVQAMVMIVMTFGWYDLMLTIRSGAVISDLSKPCDFY
;
A
#
# COMPACT_ATOMS: atom_id res chain seq x y z
N MET A 1 -2.73 21.01 18.37
CA MET A 1 -2.48 20.39 17.04
C MET A 1 -2.63 18.87 17.04
N LEU A 2 -2.03 18.10 17.97
CA LEU A 2 -2.15 16.63 17.98
C LEU A 2 -3.59 16.09 17.88
N ARG A 3 -4.54 16.67 18.62
CA ARG A 3 -5.97 16.28 18.56
C ARG A 3 -6.56 16.44 17.16
N PHE A 4 -6.20 17.48 16.43
CA PHE A 4 -6.67 17.71 15.06
C PHE A 4 -6.18 16.58 14.13
N TYR A 5 -4.88 16.28 14.14
CA TYR A 5 -4.31 15.20 13.32
C TYR A 5 -4.91 13.83 13.66
N VAL A 6 -5.16 13.54 14.94
CA VAL A 6 -5.81 12.28 15.36
C VAL A 6 -7.24 12.18 14.80
N GLU A 7 -8.03 13.25 14.85
CA GLU A 7 -9.40 13.23 14.32
C GLU A 7 -9.42 13.15 12.78
N VAL A 8 -8.46 13.81 12.10
CA VAL A 8 -8.27 13.68 10.65
C VAL A 8 -7.91 12.25 10.29
N ALA A 9 -6.95 11.64 10.99
CA ALA A 9 -6.55 10.25 10.78
C ALA A 9 -7.73 9.28 11.02
N ARG A 10 -8.50 9.50 12.09
CA ARG A 10 -9.69 8.69 12.41
C ARG A 10 -10.76 8.80 11.32
N THR A 11 -10.98 10.00 10.81
CA THR A 11 -11.96 10.26 9.74
C THR A 11 -11.51 9.65 8.41
N ALA A 12 -10.22 9.81 8.06
CA ALA A 12 -9.63 9.21 6.88
C ALA A 12 -9.69 7.68 6.94
N PHE A 13 -9.37 7.08 8.09
CA PHE A 13 -9.47 5.64 8.30
C PHE A 13 -10.91 5.14 8.15
N ARG A 14 -11.88 5.85 8.73
CA ARG A 14 -13.30 5.53 8.57
C ARG A 14 -13.74 5.62 7.10
N ARG A 15 -13.29 6.66 6.38
CA ARG A 15 -13.54 6.82 4.94
C ARG A 15 -13.00 5.62 4.16
N GLN A 16 -11.76 5.20 4.44
CA GLN A 16 -11.15 4.06 3.77
C GLN A 16 -11.95 2.77 3.99
N LEU A 17 -12.46 2.52 5.21
CA LEU A 17 -13.24 1.33 5.52
C LEU A 17 -14.62 1.29 4.85
N ILE A 18 -15.21 2.44 4.50
CA ILE A 18 -16.51 2.51 3.82
C ILE A 18 -16.41 1.96 2.39
N TYR A 19 -15.29 2.18 1.70
CA TYR A 19 -15.05 1.67 0.34
C TYR A 19 -14.64 0.20 0.32
N ARG A 20 -15.49 -0.67 0.90
CA ARG A 20 -15.23 -2.10 1.11
C ARG A 20 -14.87 -2.84 -0.19
N TRP A 21 -15.57 -2.54 -1.28
CA TRP A 21 -15.31 -3.16 -2.58
C TRP A 21 -13.97 -2.74 -3.17
N ALA A 22 -13.56 -1.48 -3.00
CA ALA A 22 -12.25 -1.03 -3.44
C ALA A 22 -11.13 -1.70 -2.63
N ASN A 23 -11.31 -1.83 -1.31
CA ASN A 23 -10.36 -2.55 -0.46
C ASN A 23 -10.28 -4.04 -0.81
N LEU A 24 -11.42 -4.68 -1.09
CA LEU A 24 -11.47 -6.08 -1.48
C LEU A 24 -10.82 -6.29 -2.85
N ALA A 25 -11.10 -5.42 -3.82
CA ALA A 25 -10.44 -5.46 -5.12
C ALA A 25 -8.92 -5.32 -4.98
N GLY A 26 -8.46 -4.34 -4.18
CA GLY A 26 -7.04 -4.16 -3.89
C GLY A 26 -6.41 -5.38 -3.22
N LEU A 27 -7.09 -5.99 -2.25
CA LEU A 27 -6.65 -7.23 -1.60
C LEU A 27 -6.54 -8.38 -2.59
N LEU A 28 -7.55 -8.58 -3.45
CA LEU A 28 -7.55 -9.65 -4.44
C LEU A 28 -6.43 -9.45 -5.47
N THR A 29 -6.24 -8.22 -5.95
CA THR A 29 -5.14 -7.89 -6.86
C THR A 29 -3.78 -8.16 -6.20
N ASN A 30 -3.62 -7.77 -4.93
CA ASN A 30 -2.39 -8.00 -4.18
C ASN A 30 -2.11 -9.52 -4.01
N ILE A 31 -3.12 -10.29 -3.62
CA ILE A 31 -3.02 -11.76 -3.51
C ILE A 31 -2.65 -12.38 -4.86
N PHE A 32 -3.29 -11.94 -5.95
CA PHE A 32 -3.00 -12.44 -7.29
C PHE A 32 -1.53 -12.24 -7.67
N PHE A 33 -1.00 -11.03 -7.47
CA PHE A 33 0.42 -10.77 -7.71
C PHE A 33 1.32 -11.51 -6.72
N GLY A 34 0.95 -11.62 -5.45
CA GLY A 34 1.66 -12.43 -4.46
C GLY A 34 1.80 -13.90 -4.88
N ILE A 35 0.75 -14.47 -5.48
CA ILE A 35 0.78 -15.82 -6.06
C ILE A 35 1.74 -15.88 -7.25
N ILE A 36 1.68 -14.92 -8.18
CA ILE A 36 2.62 -14.85 -9.32
C ILE A 36 4.07 -14.82 -8.82
N PHE A 37 4.39 -13.91 -7.90
CA PHE A 37 5.73 -13.80 -7.32
C PHE A 37 6.14 -15.08 -6.60
N SER A 38 5.21 -15.75 -5.91
CA SER A 38 5.48 -17.03 -5.26
C SER A 38 5.92 -18.09 -6.28
N TYR A 39 5.23 -18.21 -7.42
CA TYR A 39 5.61 -19.15 -8.47
C TYR A 39 6.95 -18.81 -9.11
N VAL A 40 7.25 -17.51 -9.31
CA VAL A 40 8.56 -17.07 -9.80
C VAL A 40 9.68 -17.48 -8.83
N ILE A 41 9.46 -17.30 -7.52
CA ILE A 41 10.41 -17.72 -6.48
C ILE A 41 10.58 -19.24 -6.47
N ILE A 42 9.49 -20.01 -6.51
CA ILE A 42 9.57 -21.47 -6.54
C ILE A 42 10.34 -21.95 -7.78
N ALA A 43 10.06 -21.37 -8.95
CA ALA A 43 10.77 -21.69 -10.19
C ALA A 43 12.27 -21.36 -10.10
N LEU A 44 12.63 -20.22 -9.49
CA LEU A 44 14.03 -19.86 -9.24
C LEU A 44 14.72 -20.90 -8.34
N PHE A 45 14.06 -21.32 -7.26
CA PHE A 45 14.62 -22.27 -6.31
C PHE A 45 14.71 -23.70 -6.86
N HIS A 46 13.87 -24.07 -7.82
CA HIS A 46 14.06 -25.31 -8.60
C HIS A 46 15.37 -25.29 -9.41
N ALA A 47 15.76 -24.15 -9.98
CA ALA A 47 16.99 -24.03 -10.74
C ALA A 47 18.23 -23.78 -9.85
N ARG A 48 18.04 -23.16 -8.68
CA ARG A 48 19.10 -22.86 -7.69
C ARG A 48 18.60 -23.18 -6.28
N PRO A 49 18.94 -24.35 -5.71
CA PRO A 49 18.36 -24.82 -4.44
C PRO A 49 18.63 -23.94 -3.23
N SER A 50 19.67 -23.10 -3.27
CA SER A 50 19.92 -22.09 -2.25
C SER A 50 20.35 -20.78 -2.90
N VAL A 51 19.81 -19.68 -2.39
CA VAL A 51 20.16 -18.33 -2.82
C VAL A 51 20.51 -17.53 -1.56
N ALA A 52 21.77 -17.10 -1.46
CA ALA A 52 22.26 -16.32 -0.32
C ALA A 52 22.01 -16.97 1.07
N GLY A 53 21.96 -18.30 1.14
CA GLY A 53 21.70 -19.05 2.38
C GLY A 53 20.23 -19.15 2.79
N PHE A 54 19.31 -18.56 2.02
CA PHE A 54 17.87 -18.74 2.23
C PHE A 54 17.37 -19.96 1.48
N ASP A 55 16.40 -20.65 2.07
CA ASP A 55 15.57 -21.66 1.42
C ASP A 55 14.31 -21.01 0.80
N VAL A 56 13.63 -21.74 -0.08
CA VAL A 56 12.40 -21.30 -0.76
C VAL A 56 11.34 -20.84 0.24
N ARG A 57 11.22 -21.55 1.37
CA ARG A 57 10.21 -21.25 2.39
C ARG A 57 10.46 -19.90 3.08
N ASP A 58 11.71 -19.54 3.32
CA ASP A 58 12.05 -18.27 3.96
C ASP A 58 11.83 -17.10 3.00
N THR A 59 12.21 -17.28 1.74
CA THR A 59 11.99 -16.27 0.70
C THR A 59 10.49 -16.03 0.50
N LEU A 60 9.68 -17.08 0.44
CA LEU A 60 8.22 -16.95 0.31
C LEU A 60 7.59 -16.23 1.51
N ARG A 61 8.00 -16.54 2.75
CA ARG A 61 7.52 -15.83 3.95
C ARG A 61 7.82 -14.34 3.86
N TYR A 62 9.05 -13.99 3.46
CA TYR A 62 9.44 -12.61 3.27
C TYR A 62 8.60 -11.91 2.19
N THR A 63 8.37 -12.56 1.05
CA THR A 63 7.53 -12.00 -0.02
C THR A 63 6.11 -11.74 0.44
N TRP A 64 5.49 -12.67 1.17
CA TRP A 64 4.13 -12.47 1.69
C TRP A 64 4.06 -11.39 2.76
N LEU A 65 5.12 -11.21 3.57
CA LEU A 65 5.23 -10.08 4.49
C LEU A 65 5.26 -8.75 3.72
N VAL A 66 6.03 -8.66 2.64
CA VAL A 66 6.06 -7.46 1.77
C VAL A 66 4.70 -7.21 1.14
N GLN A 67 4.04 -8.23 0.59
CA GLN A 67 2.71 -8.11 -0.02
C GLN A 67 1.67 -7.57 0.97
N ALA A 68 1.69 -8.05 2.22
CA ALA A 68 0.80 -7.57 3.28
C ALA A 68 1.00 -6.09 3.65
N MET A 69 2.20 -5.53 3.42
CA MET A 69 2.52 -4.13 3.73
C MET A 69 2.09 -3.14 2.64
N VAL A 70 1.89 -3.59 1.40
CA VAL A 70 1.63 -2.71 0.24
C VAL A 70 0.44 -1.77 0.48
N MET A 71 -0.68 -2.31 0.99
CA MET A 71 -1.88 -1.50 1.25
C MET A 71 -1.74 -0.60 2.48
N ILE A 72 -0.91 -0.99 3.45
CA ILE A 72 -0.71 -0.24 4.71
C ILE A 72 0.16 1.00 4.47
N VAL A 73 1.20 0.87 3.65
CA VAL A 73 2.11 1.97 3.31
C VAL A 73 1.51 2.91 2.26
N MET A 74 0.29 2.61 1.77
CA MET A 74 -0.48 3.47 0.87
C MET A 74 0.31 3.86 -0.41
N THR A 75 1.00 2.89 -1.02
CA THR A 75 1.92 3.12 -2.15
C THR A 75 1.28 3.84 -3.36
N PHE A 76 -0.05 3.82 -3.48
CA PHE A 76 -0.80 4.36 -4.62
C PHE A 76 -1.72 5.55 -4.28
N GLY A 77 -1.61 6.16 -3.10
CA GLY A 77 -2.51 7.21 -2.62
C GLY A 77 -2.33 8.62 -3.23
N TRP A 78 -1.43 8.79 -4.19
CA TRP A 78 -1.00 10.10 -4.70
C TRP A 78 -1.92 10.71 -5.77
N TYR A 79 -2.84 9.93 -6.33
CA TYR A 79 -3.67 10.37 -7.45
C TYR A 79 -4.60 11.54 -7.08
N ASP A 80 -5.25 11.49 -5.92
CA ASP A 80 -6.15 12.55 -5.46
C ASP A 80 -5.41 13.89 -5.29
N LEU A 81 -4.18 13.86 -4.78
CA LEU A 81 -3.32 15.04 -4.70
C LEU A 81 -2.97 15.57 -6.09
N MET A 82 -2.64 14.69 -7.03
CA MET A 82 -2.36 15.11 -8.41
C MET A 82 -3.57 15.79 -9.05
N LEU A 83 -4.79 15.34 -8.73
CA LEU A 83 -6.03 15.96 -9.21
C LEU A 83 -6.20 17.39 -8.65
N THR A 84 -5.88 17.64 -7.38
CA THR A 84 -5.98 18.98 -6.79
C THR A 84 -4.91 19.94 -7.29
N ILE A 85 -3.71 19.43 -7.60
CA ILE A 85 -2.66 20.21 -8.26
C ILE A 85 -3.14 20.62 -9.66
N ARG A 86 -3.65 19.66 -10.44
CA ARG A 86 -4.13 19.92 -11.80
C ARG A 86 -5.29 20.91 -11.85
N SER A 87 -6.20 20.87 -10.89
CA SER A 87 -7.35 21.79 -10.83
C SER A 87 -7.05 23.14 -10.19
N GLY A 88 -5.87 23.31 -9.58
CA GLY A 88 -5.50 24.50 -8.81
C GLY A 88 -6.12 24.55 -7.40
N ALA A 89 -6.97 23.58 -7.03
CA ALA A 89 -7.58 23.51 -5.70
C ALA A 89 -6.55 23.38 -4.57
N VAL A 90 -5.35 22.85 -4.88
CA VAL A 90 -4.23 22.71 -3.93
C VAL A 90 -3.85 24.04 -3.25
N ILE A 91 -4.06 25.20 -3.90
CA ILE A 91 -3.74 26.52 -3.34
C ILE A 91 -4.58 26.80 -2.09
N SER A 92 -5.87 26.45 -2.13
CA SER A 92 -6.76 26.60 -0.99
C SER A 92 -6.34 25.69 0.16
N ASP A 93 -5.91 24.47 -0.15
CA ASP A 93 -5.44 23.53 0.87
C ASP A 93 -4.15 24.00 1.56
N LEU A 94 -3.19 24.53 0.79
CA LEU A 94 -1.94 25.10 1.30
C LEU A 94 -2.13 26.41 2.10
N SER A 95 -3.26 27.10 1.89
CA SER A 95 -3.58 28.34 2.62
C SER A 95 -4.18 28.08 4.01
N LYS A 96 -4.48 26.82 4.35
CA LYS A 96 -5.06 26.46 5.65
C LYS A 96 -4.00 26.58 6.75
N PRO A 97 -4.38 26.96 7.99
CA PRO A 97 -3.46 27.06 9.13
C PRO A 97 -3.11 25.68 9.73
N CYS A 98 -2.83 24.70 8.87
CA CYS A 98 -2.41 23.36 9.20
C CYS A 98 -1.52 22.84 8.08
N ASP A 99 -0.49 22.06 8.42
CA ASP A 99 0.47 21.57 7.43
C ASP A 99 -0.22 20.72 6.36
N PHE A 100 0.25 20.91 5.12
CA PHE A 100 -0.20 20.14 3.97
C PHE A 100 0.63 18.85 3.88
N TYR A 101 0.14 17.85 4.62
CA TYR A 101 0.73 16.52 4.83
C TYR A 101 2.08 16.48 5.57
#